data_AF-A0A7J0GG10-F1
#
_entry.id   AF-A0A7J0GG10-F1
#
_cell.length_a   1.000
_cell.length_b   1.000
_cell.length_c   1.000
_cell.angle_alpha   90.00
_cell.angle_beta   90.00
_cell.angle_gamma   90.00
#
_symmetry.space_group_name_H-M   'P 1'
#
loop_
_entity.id
_entity.type
_entity.pdbx_description
1 polymer ?
#
loop_
_entity_poly.entity_id
_entity_poly.type
_entity_poly.pdbx_seq_one_letter_code
_entity_poly.pdbx_strand_id
1 'polypeptide(L)'
;MLRLMLLHVSQIHFVLLISRQGKVRLTKWYSPYSQKERTKAYYMLDELLIAGELQESSKKTVARLIAAQDSLVEAAKEQASSISNMIAQAAK
;
A
#
# COMPACT_ATOMS: atom_id res chain seq x y z
N MET A 1 36.49 -11.93 9.91
CA MET A 1 35.44 -12.84 9.39
C MET A 1 34.05 -12.59 9.98
N LEU A 2 33.89 -12.26 11.28
CA LEU A 2 32.57 -11.97 11.88
C LEU A 2 31.87 -10.66 11.44
N ARG A 3 32.59 -9.69 10.84
CA ARG A 3 31.99 -8.42 10.38
C ARG A 3 31.24 -8.53 9.04
N LEU A 4 31.37 -9.65 8.32
CA LEU A 4 30.77 -9.87 7.00
C LEU A 4 29.38 -10.56 7.08
N MET A 5 29.01 -11.17 8.21
CA MET A 5 27.69 -11.80 8.39
C MET A 5 26.56 -10.81 8.75
N LEU A 6 26.89 -9.61 9.24
CA LEU A 6 25.90 -8.59 9.61
C LEU A 6 25.30 -7.83 8.42
N LEU A 7 25.82 -8.01 7.20
CA LEU A 7 25.37 -7.29 6.00
C LEU A 7 24.17 -7.96 5.27
N HIS A 8 23.77 -9.17 5.64
CA HIS A 8 22.64 -9.87 4.98
C HIS A 8 21.27 -9.67 5.67
N VAL A 9 21.20 -8.89 6.75
CA VAL A 9 19.90 -8.56 7.37
C VAL A 9 19.20 -7.36 6.68
N SER A 10 19.85 -6.70 5.72
CA SER A 10 19.34 -5.52 5.00
C SER A 10 18.20 -5.76 4.01
N GLN A 11 17.66 -6.98 3.91
CA GLN A 11 16.65 -7.31 2.88
C GLN A 11 15.19 -7.32 3.37
N ILE A 12 14.96 -7.18 4.69
CA ILE A 12 13.59 -7.19 5.24
C ILE A 12 13.22 -5.77 5.70
N HIS A 13 12.42 -5.08 4.88
CA HIS A 13 11.93 -3.74 5.18
C HIS A 13 10.77 -3.74 6.18
N PHE A 14 9.91 -4.76 6.11
CA PHE A 14 8.77 -4.93 6.98
C PHE A 14 8.29 -6.38 7.01
N VAL A 15 7.57 -6.74 8.06
CA VAL A 15 6.88 -8.02 8.22
C VAL A 15 5.42 -7.73 8.56
N LEU A 16 4.51 -8.39 7.85
CA LEU A 16 3.09 -8.43 8.21
C LEU A 16 2.65 -9.85 8.47
N LEU A 17 1.81 -10.01 9.49
CA LEU A 17 1.05 -11.23 9.73
C LEU A 17 -0.40 -10.99 9.36
N ILE A 18 -0.87 -11.72 8.35
CA ILE A 18 -2.26 -11.64 7.88
C ILE A 18 -2.96 -12.95 8.24
N SER A 19 -4.13 -12.85 8.86
CA SER A 19 -4.97 -14.02 9.12
C SER A 19 -5.61 -14.53 7.82
N ARG A 20 -6.09 -15.78 7.80
CA ARG A 20 -6.84 -16.37 6.66
C ARG A 20 -8.09 -15.60 6.23
N GLN A 21 -8.51 -14.59 7.00
CA GLN A 21 -9.66 -13.72 6.72
C GLN A 21 -9.22 -12.33 6.23
N GLY A 22 -7.94 -12.16 5.87
CA GLY A 22 -7.37 -10.88 5.44
C GLY A 22 -7.06 -9.89 6.56
N LYS A 23 -7.40 -10.18 7.82
CA LYS A 23 -7.13 -9.25 8.94
C LYS A 23 -5.65 -9.21 9.29
N VAL A 24 -5.05 -8.02 9.27
CA VAL A 24 -3.68 -7.77 9.74
C VAL A 24 -3.64 -7.92 11.27
N ARG A 25 -2.85 -8.89 11.75
CA ARG A 25 -2.68 -9.20 13.18
C ARG A 25 -1.37 -8.67 13.74
N LEU A 26 -0.37 -8.46 12.90
CA LEU A 26 0.91 -7.89 13.28
C LEU A 26 1.50 -7.11 12.11
N THR A 27 2.04 -5.93 12.41
CA THR A 27 2.87 -5.17 11.48
C THR A 27 4.13 -4.73 12.19
N LYS A 28 5.29 -5.07 11.63
CA LYS A 28 6.60 -4.61 12.11
C LYS A 28 7.39 -3.99 10.98
N TRP A 29 7.81 -2.74 11.18
CA TRP A 29 8.66 -2.00 10.25
C TRP A 29 10.10 -1.98 10.80
N TYR A 30 11.07 -2.37 9.98
CA TYR A 30 12.47 -2.42 10.39
C TYR A 30 13.27 -1.18 9.94
N SER A 31 12.65 -0.30 9.15
CA SER A 31 13.21 0.99 8.76
C SER A 31 12.21 2.12 9.00
N PRO A 32 12.69 3.34 9.30
CA PRO A 32 11.81 4.50 9.44
C PRO A 32 11.25 4.89 8.07
N TYR A 33 9.93 4.72 7.90
CA TYR A 33 9.18 5.14 6.73
C TYR A 33 8.17 6.20 7.13
N SER A 34 7.95 7.17 6.24
CA SER A 34 6.86 8.13 6.39
C SER A 34 5.49 7.45 6.32
N GLN A 35 4.46 8.10 6.86
CA GLN A 35 3.10 7.57 6.80
C GLN A 35 2.64 7.34 5.34
N LYS A 36 3.04 8.23 4.43
CA LYS A 36 2.73 8.12 3.00
C LYS A 36 3.32 6.87 2.36
N GLU A 37 4.56 6.53 2.68
CA GLU A 37 5.24 5.33 2.18
C GLU A 37 4.61 4.05 2.73
N ARG A 38 4.25 4.05 4.03
CA ARG A 38 3.55 2.93 4.66
C ARG A 38 2.18 2.70 4.02
N THR A 39 1.40 3.76 3.80
CA THR A 39 0.10 3.66 3.14
C THR A 39 0.24 3.09 1.73
N LYS A 40 1.23 3.54 0.96
CA LYS A 40 1.52 2.95 -0.36
C LYS A 40 1.84 1.46 -0.26
N ALA A 41 2.68 1.05 0.68
CA ALA A 41 3.01 -0.35 0.88
C ALA A 41 1.77 -1.21 1.20
N TYR A 42 0.82 -0.70 1.99
CA TYR A 42 -0.46 -1.40 2.22
C TYR A 42 -1.29 -1.55 0.95
N TYR A 43 -1.40 -0.51 0.11
CA TYR A 43 -2.09 -0.64 -1.17
C TYR A 43 -1.44 -1.68 -2.10
N MET A 44 -0.10 -1.73 -2.13
CA MET A 44 0.60 -2.77 -2.90
C MET A 44 0.32 -4.18 -2.35
N LEU A 45 0.18 -4.31 -1.04
CA LEU A 45 -0.11 -5.58 -0.38
C LEU A 45 -1.54 -6.05 -0.67
N ASP A 46 -2.51 -5.13 -0.68
CA ASP A 46 -3.90 -5.46 -1.04
C ASP A 46 -3.99 -5.94 -2.49
N GLU A 47 -3.22 -5.36 -3.40
CA GLU A 47 -3.18 -5.81 -4.81
C GLU A 47 -2.44 -7.15 -4.98
N LEU A 48 -1.46 -7.43 -4.12
CA LEU A 48 -0.71 -8.67 -4.12
C LEU A 48 -1.50 -9.82 -3.48
N LEU A 49 -2.28 -9.52 -2.43
CA LEU A 49 -2.93 -10.48 -1.54
C LEU A 49 -4.40 -10.13 -1.34
N ILE A 50 -5.31 -11.01 -1.76
CA ILE A 50 -6.72 -10.95 -1.33
C ILE A 50 -6.98 -12.09 -0.34
N ALA A 51 -7.54 -11.76 0.82
CA ALA A 51 -7.90 -12.71 1.89
C ALA A 51 -6.75 -13.61 2.40
N GLY A 52 -5.49 -13.26 2.12
CA GLY A 52 -4.32 -14.05 2.48
C GLY A 52 -3.87 -15.07 1.42
N GLU A 53 -4.46 -15.04 0.22
CA GLU A 53 -3.99 -15.78 -0.95
C GLU A 53 -3.23 -14.86 -1.90
N LEU A 54 -2.16 -15.39 -2.51
CA LEU A 54 -1.37 -14.67 -3.51
C LEU A 54 -2.19 -14.57 -4.80
N GLN A 55 -2.66 -13.37 -5.10
CA GLN A 55 -3.41 -13.13 -6.32
C GLN A 55 -2.46 -12.89 -7.48
N GLU A 56 -1.49 -12.00 -7.31
CA GLU A 56 -0.55 -11.61 -8.35
C GLU A 56 0.89 -11.88 -7.90
N SER A 57 1.54 -12.88 -8.49
CA SER A 57 2.95 -13.18 -8.16
C SER A 57 3.95 -12.29 -8.94
N SER A 58 3.49 -11.61 -9.99
CA SER A 58 4.35 -10.81 -10.88
C SER A 58 4.47 -9.36 -10.42
N LYS A 59 5.66 -8.99 -9.93
CA LYS A 59 6.01 -7.60 -9.56
C LYS A 59 5.73 -6.59 -10.69
N LYS A 60 5.88 -7.00 -11.96
CA LYS A 60 5.62 -6.14 -13.14
C LYS A 60 4.13 -5.88 -13.35
N THR A 61 3.28 -6.86 -13.02
CA THR A 61 1.82 -6.69 -13.10
C THR A 61 1.35 -5.80 -11.96
N VAL A 62 1.77 -6.09 -10.73
CA VAL A 62 1.45 -5.30 -9.53
C VAL A 62 1.82 -3.83 -9.72
N ALA A 63 3.04 -3.53 -10.19
CA ALA A 63 3.47 -2.14 -10.42
C ALA A 63 2.61 -1.38 -11.45
N ARG A 64 2.13 -2.06 -12.50
CA ARG A 64 1.23 -1.46 -13.49
C ARG A 64 -0.16 -1.19 -12.93
N LEU A 65 -0.70 -2.13 -12.16
CA LEU A 65 -2.01 -2.00 -11.52
C LEU A 65 -2.02 -0.84 -10.51
N ILE A 66 -0.96 -0.71 -9.70
CA ILE A 66 -0.80 0.42 -8.78
C ILE A 66 -0.76 1.75 -9.54
N ALA A 67 0.02 1.84 -10.63
CA ALA A 67 0.11 3.07 -11.42
C ALA A 67 -1.24 3.44 -12.07
N ALA A 68 -2.01 2.45 -12.51
CA ALA A 68 -3.37 2.65 -13.00
C ALA A 68 -4.30 3.13 -11.88
N GLN A 69 -4.22 2.53 -10.69
CA GLN A 69 -5.03 2.90 -9.53
C GLN A 69 -4.73 4.33 -9.03
N ASP A 70 -3.45 4.75 -9.03
CA ASP A 70 -3.07 6.13 -8.69
C ASP A 70 -3.79 7.15 -9.59
N SER A 71 -3.90 6.89 -10.90
CA SER A 71 -4.62 7.78 -11.83
C SER A 71 -6.13 7.86 -11.55
N LEU A 72 -6.74 6.73 -11.17
CA LEU A 72 -8.16 6.66 -10.83
C LEU A 72 -8.45 7.35 -9.49
N VAL A 73 -7.56 7.23 -8.51
CA VAL A 73 -7.69 7.88 -7.21
C VAL A 73 -7.61 9.40 -7.34
N GLU A 74 -6.71 9.93 -8.16
CA GLU A 74 -6.64 11.38 -8.40
C GLU A 74 -7.88 11.90 -9.12
N ALA A 75 -8.37 11.20 -10.15
CA ALA A 75 -9.63 11.54 -10.82
C ALA A 75 -10.83 11.51 -9.83
N ALA A 76 -10.89 10.52 -8.94
CA ALA A 76 -11.94 10.43 -7.93
C ALA A 76 -11.88 11.57 -6.89
N LYS A 77 -10.68 11.99 -6.49
CA LYS A 77 -10.50 13.16 -5.59
C LYS A 77 -10.94 14.47 -6.23
N GLU A 78 -10.62 14.68 -7.51
CA GLU A 78 -11.07 15.84 -8.27
C GLU A 78 -12.60 15.87 -8.39
N GLN A 79 -13.21 14.70 -8.59
CA GLN A 79 -14.67 14.59 -8.68
C GLN A 79 -15.33 14.84 -7.32
N ALA A 80 -14.75 14.32 -6.23
CA ALA A 80 -15.23 14.54 -4.87
C ALA A 80 -15.13 16.02 -4.44
N SER A 81 -14.03 16.70 -4.77
CA SER A 81 -13.87 18.14 -4.49
C SER A 81 -14.86 18.98 -5.29
N SER A 82 -15.10 18.62 -6.56
CA SER A 82 -16.12 19.26 -7.40
C SER A 82 -17.53 19.11 -6.81
N ILE A 83 -17.88 17.92 -6.33
CA ILE A 83 -19.17 17.66 -5.66
C ILE A 83 -19.29 18.48 -4.37
N SER A 84 -18.24 18.50 -3.54
CA SER A 84 -18.22 19.29 -2.31
C SER A 84 -18.42 20.78 -2.57
N ASN A 85 -17.80 21.32 -3.62
CA ASN A 85 -17.95 22.71 -4.00
C ASN A 85 -19.37 23.03 -4.47
N MET A 86 -19.99 22.14 -5.26
CA MET A 86 -21.39 22.30 -5.69
C MET A 86 -22.36 22.28 -4.50
N ILE A 87 -22.18 21.38 -3.53
CA ILE A 87 -23.02 21.33 -2.32
C ILE A 87 -22.85 22.61 -1.49
N ALA A 88 -21.61 23.08 -1.32
CA ALA A 88 -21.33 24.32 -0.58
C ALA A 88 -21.94 25.56 -1.26
N GLN A 89 -22.02 25.58 -2.59
CA GLN A 89 -22.70 26.64 -3.34
C GLN A 89 -24.23 26.56 -3.25
N ALA A 90 -24.81 25.35 -3.23
CA ALA A 90 -26.25 25.15 -3.15
C ALA A 90 -26.84 25.35 -1.73
N ALA A 91 -26.00 25.28 -0.69
CA ALA A 91 -26.40 25.50 0.71
C ALA A 91 -26.29 26.97 1.17
N LYS A 92 -25.87 27.88 0.29
CA LYS A 92 -25.94 29.34 0.47
C LYS A 92 -27.19 29.91 -0.20
#